data_AF-Q4CZ39-F1
#
_entry.id   AF-Q4CZ39-F1
#
_cell.length_a   1.000
_cell.length_b   1.000
_cell.length_c   1.000
_cell.angle_alpha   90.00
_cell.angle_beta   90.00
_cell.angle_gamma   90.00
#
_symmetry.space_group_name_H-M   'P 1'
#
loop_
_entity.id
_entity.type
_entity.pdbx_description
1 polymer ?
#
loop_
_entity_poly.entity_id
_entity_poly.type
_entity_poly.pdbx_seq_one_letter_code
_entity_poly.pdbx_strand_id
1 'polypeptide(L)'
;MTSLNKSETQNISAAEEKVPSNLPQWTKGNYEINWVAVAVLALPPTMVFAAILAGIPLLPKTLAVAAFFYVFNGMIGITLGYHRLFSHRSFVAHPILQWICVFAGAGAFEGSAKWWGRNHRIHHRYVDTPKDPYDATRGFFFSHMGWMVMKQNYGLLGKVDVSDFKYNIIIQFQHRYFFRIAMLSGIILPTLICGLGWGDWLGGYFYAGLAKVVFVHHCTFFINSLAHTSLFGAVKNYSDRNTSRDSMVCATLDV
;
A
#
# COMPACT_ATOMS: atom_id res chain seq x y z
N MET A 1 48.89 -16.70 -13.47
CA MET A 1 48.04 -17.66 -12.75
C MET A 1 48.20 -17.38 -11.26
N THR A 2 47.40 -16.48 -10.70
CA THR A 2 47.52 -16.04 -9.31
C THR A 2 46.39 -16.70 -8.53
N SER A 3 46.71 -17.69 -7.70
CA SER A 3 45.74 -18.43 -6.89
C SER A 3 45.21 -17.51 -5.79
N LEU A 4 43.95 -17.11 -5.89
CA LEU A 4 43.26 -16.42 -4.80
C LEU A 4 43.04 -17.39 -3.63
N ASN A 5 43.45 -16.93 -2.46
CA ASN A 5 43.45 -17.67 -1.21
C ASN A 5 42.01 -17.98 -0.77
N LYS A 6 41.74 -19.24 -0.39
CA LYS A 6 40.43 -19.72 0.11
C LYS A 6 39.92 -18.97 1.37
N SER A 7 40.75 -18.12 1.99
CA SER A 7 40.39 -17.30 3.15
C SER A 7 39.61 -16.01 2.80
N GLU A 8 39.74 -15.48 1.58
CA GLU A 8 38.98 -14.28 1.18
C GLU A 8 37.56 -14.60 0.72
N THR A 9 37.28 -15.86 0.38
CA THR A 9 35.95 -16.32 -0.05
C THR A 9 35.02 -16.69 1.10
N GLN A 10 35.51 -16.72 2.35
CA GLN A 10 34.71 -17.00 3.55
C GLN A 10 34.28 -15.75 4.34
N ASN A 11 34.85 -14.57 4.06
CA ASN A 11 34.45 -13.32 4.74
C ASN A 11 33.27 -12.58 4.08
N ILE A 12 32.61 -13.21 3.09
CA ILE A 12 31.45 -12.66 2.38
C ILE A 12 30.14 -13.38 2.76
N SER A 13 30.19 -14.40 3.63
CA SER A 13 28.96 -14.98 4.19
C SER A 13 28.43 -14.12 5.34
N ALA A 14 27.36 -13.38 5.05
CA ALA A 14 26.42 -12.80 6.00
C ALA A 14 27.05 -12.08 7.21
N ALA A 15 27.33 -10.79 7.06
CA ALA A 15 27.10 -9.89 8.18
C ALA A 15 25.59 -9.97 8.48
N GLU A 16 25.18 -10.90 9.34
CA GLU A 16 23.84 -10.91 9.93
C GLU A 16 23.69 -9.57 10.65
N GLU A 17 23.01 -8.64 9.97
CA GLU A 17 22.72 -7.33 10.52
C GLU A 17 21.83 -7.58 11.75
N LYS A 18 22.45 -7.53 12.94
CA LYS A 18 21.79 -7.84 14.21
C LYS A 18 20.48 -7.07 14.28
N VAL A 19 19.38 -7.79 14.44
CA VAL A 19 18.05 -7.21 14.63
C VAL A 19 18.15 -6.20 15.79
N PRO A 20 17.78 -4.92 15.57
CA PRO A 20 17.83 -3.93 16.63
C PRO A 20 17.04 -4.42 17.84
N SER A 21 17.66 -4.39 19.03
CA SER A 21 17.02 -4.88 20.27
C SER A 21 15.72 -4.15 20.59
N ASN A 22 15.59 -2.91 20.09
CA ASN A 22 14.44 -2.02 20.21
C ASN A 22 13.46 -2.09 19.03
N LEU A 23 13.57 -3.08 18.13
CA LEU A 23 12.59 -3.24 17.05
C LEU A 23 11.21 -3.51 17.69
N PRO A 24 10.16 -2.74 17.34
CA PRO A 24 8.80 -2.96 17.83
C PRO A 24 8.32 -4.37 17.49
N GLN A 25 7.76 -5.14 18.43
CA GLN A 25 7.30 -6.51 18.23
C GLN A 25 6.00 -6.78 19.00
N TRP A 26 5.02 -7.43 18.35
CA TRP A 26 3.74 -7.80 18.97
C TRP A 26 3.96 -8.62 20.25
N THR A 27 4.83 -9.63 20.19
CA THR A 27 5.11 -10.58 21.28
C THR A 27 5.82 -9.96 22.48
N LYS A 28 6.55 -8.86 22.28
CA LYS A 28 7.27 -8.15 23.35
C LYS A 28 6.49 -6.99 23.95
N GLY A 29 5.39 -6.56 23.31
CA GLY A 29 4.63 -5.38 23.75
C GLY A 29 5.42 -4.06 23.72
N ASN A 30 6.58 -4.02 23.04
CA ASN A 30 7.51 -2.88 23.04
C ASN A 30 7.22 -1.89 21.91
N TYR A 31 5.95 -1.56 21.67
CA TYR A 31 5.51 -0.68 20.59
C TYR A 31 4.45 0.32 21.06
N GLU A 32 4.43 1.49 20.44
CA GLU A 32 3.34 2.46 20.60
C GLU A 32 2.27 2.22 19.54
N ILE A 33 1.00 2.38 19.89
CA ILE A 33 -0.11 2.26 18.95
C ILE A 33 -0.26 3.56 18.14
N ASN A 34 -0.30 3.43 16.83
CA ASN A 34 -0.65 4.51 15.92
C ASN A 34 -2.18 4.61 15.79
N TRP A 35 -2.82 5.34 16.71
CA TRP A 35 -4.27 5.49 16.75
C TRP A 35 -4.88 6.06 15.47
N VAL A 36 -4.13 6.87 14.72
CA VAL A 36 -4.60 7.39 13.42
C VAL A 36 -4.73 6.26 12.40
N ALA A 37 -3.71 5.40 12.29
CA ALA A 37 -3.79 4.23 11.42
C ALA A 37 -4.87 3.26 11.86
N VAL A 38 -5.02 3.02 13.17
CA VAL A 38 -6.12 2.20 13.70
C VAL A 38 -7.47 2.76 13.30
N ALA A 39 -7.69 4.08 13.41
CA ALA A 39 -8.93 4.71 12.99
C ALA A 39 -9.17 4.57 11.48
N VAL A 40 -8.14 4.77 10.64
CA VAL A 40 -8.24 4.59 9.18
C VAL A 40 -8.58 3.15 8.80
N LEU A 41 -8.06 2.16 9.52
CA LEU A 41 -8.30 0.75 9.25
C LEU A 41 -9.62 0.23 9.84
N ALA A 42 -10.06 0.76 10.98
CA ALA A 42 -11.23 0.25 11.71
C ALA A 42 -12.53 1.00 11.39
N LEU A 43 -12.48 2.32 11.18
CA LEU A 43 -13.72 3.11 10.97
C LEU A 43 -14.43 2.75 9.66
N PRO A 44 -13.77 2.69 8.49
CA PRO A 44 -14.46 2.35 7.25
C PRO A 44 -15.18 0.98 7.29
N PRO A 45 -14.55 -0.15 7.66
CA PRO A 45 -15.26 -1.44 7.69
C PRO A 45 -16.36 -1.49 8.76
N THR A 46 -16.16 -0.86 9.92
CA THR A 46 -17.21 -0.80 10.96
C THR A 46 -18.44 -0.01 10.51
N MET A 47 -18.23 1.12 9.80
CA MET A 47 -19.30 1.92 9.23
C MET A 47 -20.03 1.19 8.10
N VAL A 48 -19.31 0.49 7.24
CA VAL A 48 -19.91 -0.35 6.17
C VAL A 48 -20.73 -1.49 6.77
N PHE A 49 -20.20 -2.16 7.79
CA PHE A 49 -20.93 -3.22 8.47
C PHE A 49 -22.20 -2.69 9.15
N ALA A 50 -22.12 -1.54 9.82
CA ALA A 50 -23.29 -0.88 10.40
C ALA A 50 -24.33 -0.49 9.34
N ALA A 51 -23.90 -0.02 8.16
CA ALA A 51 -24.79 0.29 7.03
C ALA A 51 -25.53 -0.94 6.50
N ILE A 52 -24.83 -2.09 6.39
CA ILE A 52 -25.43 -3.36 6.00
C ILE A 52 -26.49 -3.79 7.04
N LEU A 53 -26.16 -3.70 8.34
CA LEU A 53 -27.10 -4.03 9.41
C LEU A 53 -28.31 -3.09 9.48
N ALA A 54 -28.12 -1.82 9.10
CA ALA A 54 -29.19 -0.83 9.00
C ALA A 54 -30.09 -1.02 7.75
N GLY A 55 -29.80 -2.01 6.89
CA GLY A 55 -30.61 -2.33 5.72
C GLY A 55 -30.41 -1.37 4.54
N ILE A 56 -29.27 -0.67 4.46
CA ILE A 56 -28.96 0.21 3.33
C ILE A 56 -28.72 -0.66 2.08
N PRO A 57 -29.53 -0.55 1.02
CA PRO A 57 -29.44 -1.48 -0.11
C PRO A 57 -28.22 -1.23 -0.97
N LEU A 58 -27.55 -2.30 -1.42
CA LEU A 58 -26.53 -2.22 -2.46
C LEU A 58 -27.19 -2.36 -3.83
N LEU A 59 -27.45 -1.24 -4.49
CA LEU A 59 -28.03 -1.24 -5.84
C LEU A 59 -26.99 -1.67 -6.88
N PRO A 60 -27.38 -2.38 -7.96
CA PRO A 60 -26.44 -2.78 -9.02
C PRO A 60 -25.67 -1.61 -9.66
N LYS A 61 -26.33 -0.45 -9.82
CA LYS A 61 -25.69 0.77 -10.34
C LYS A 61 -24.61 1.30 -9.38
N THR A 62 -24.88 1.25 -8.08
CA THR A 62 -23.94 1.64 -7.02
C THR A 62 -22.75 0.69 -6.95
N LEU A 63 -22.99 -0.61 -7.11
CA LEU A 63 -21.93 -1.61 -7.22
C LEU A 63 -21.05 -1.35 -8.46
N ALA A 64 -21.64 -0.97 -9.60
CA ALA A 64 -20.88 -0.62 -10.80
C ALA A 64 -19.96 0.60 -10.59
N VAL A 65 -20.44 1.63 -9.88
CA VAL A 65 -19.60 2.78 -9.50
C VAL A 65 -18.53 2.38 -8.50
N ALA A 66 -18.85 1.56 -7.50
CA ALA A 66 -17.87 1.01 -6.57
C ALA A 66 -16.76 0.25 -7.31
N ALA A 67 -17.12 -0.61 -8.26
CA ALA A 67 -16.18 -1.37 -9.08
C ALA A 67 -15.32 -0.46 -9.98
N PHE A 68 -15.90 0.59 -10.58
CA PHE A 68 -15.15 1.58 -11.34
C PHE A 68 -14.11 2.29 -10.46
N PHE A 69 -14.51 2.78 -9.28
CA PHE A 69 -13.59 3.46 -8.37
C PHE A 69 -12.57 2.53 -7.73
N TYR A 70 -12.90 1.24 -7.56
CA TYR A 70 -11.96 0.21 -7.16
C TYR A 70 -10.80 0.11 -8.18
N VAL A 71 -11.13 -0.06 -9.47
CA VAL A 71 -10.12 -0.06 -10.56
C VAL A 71 -9.43 1.30 -10.69
N PHE A 72 -10.16 2.41 -10.58
CA PHE A 72 -9.57 3.73 -10.74
C PHE A 72 -8.57 4.05 -9.61
N ASN A 73 -9.00 3.93 -8.35
CA ASN A 73 -8.14 4.28 -7.21
C ASN A 73 -7.01 3.26 -7.01
N GLY A 74 -7.28 1.98 -7.19
CA GLY A 74 -6.29 0.91 -7.12
C GLY A 74 -5.39 0.88 -8.36
N MET A 75 -5.91 0.46 -9.51
CA MET A 75 -5.10 0.17 -10.71
C MET A 75 -4.42 1.39 -11.29
N ILE A 76 -5.17 2.48 -11.47
CA ILE A 76 -4.61 3.70 -12.06
C ILE A 76 -3.82 4.49 -11.02
N GLY A 77 -4.30 4.51 -9.77
CA GLY A 77 -3.71 5.27 -8.68
C GLY A 77 -2.47 4.61 -8.08
N ILE A 78 -2.64 3.42 -7.50
CA ILE A 78 -1.58 2.67 -6.81
C ILE A 78 -0.69 1.96 -7.81
N THR A 79 -1.23 1.03 -8.60
CA THR A 79 -0.41 0.11 -9.43
C THR A 79 0.30 0.81 -10.58
N LEU A 80 -0.41 1.56 -11.41
CA LEU A 80 0.18 2.32 -12.51
C LEU A 80 0.95 3.54 -11.99
N GLY A 81 0.32 4.30 -11.08
CA GLY A 81 0.81 5.58 -10.59
C GLY A 81 1.90 5.45 -9.53
N TYR A 82 1.53 5.14 -8.30
CA TYR A 82 2.45 5.19 -7.16
C TYR A 82 3.57 4.17 -7.30
N HIS A 83 3.23 2.95 -7.71
CA HIS A 83 4.15 1.84 -7.84
C HIS A 83 5.04 1.97 -9.09
N ARG A 84 4.49 1.78 -10.30
CA ARG A 84 5.29 1.69 -11.53
C ARG A 84 5.86 3.04 -11.99
N LEU A 85 5.02 4.07 -12.05
CA LEU A 85 5.42 5.38 -12.57
C LEU A 85 6.31 6.15 -11.58
N PHE A 86 5.88 6.37 -10.35
CA PHE A 86 6.61 7.22 -9.41
C PHE A 86 7.70 6.46 -8.65
N SER A 87 7.42 5.27 -8.11
CA SER A 87 8.41 4.57 -7.27
C SER A 87 9.50 3.90 -8.09
N HIS A 88 9.13 3.14 -9.12
CA HIS A 88 10.09 2.43 -9.97
C HIS A 88 10.59 3.22 -11.18
N ARG A 89 9.90 4.28 -11.59
CA ARG A 89 10.23 5.03 -12.81
C ARG A 89 10.31 4.12 -14.04
N SER A 90 9.40 3.14 -14.11
CA SER A 90 9.38 2.11 -15.17
C SER A 90 9.07 2.69 -16.54
N PHE A 91 8.50 3.89 -16.61
CA PHE A 91 8.24 4.63 -17.84
C PHE A 91 8.13 6.13 -17.54
N VAL A 92 8.19 6.95 -18.59
CA VAL A 92 7.95 8.40 -18.52
C VAL A 92 6.53 8.69 -18.98
N ALA A 93 5.77 9.45 -18.18
CA ALA A 93 4.38 9.78 -18.45
C ALA A 93 4.19 11.27 -18.77
N HIS A 94 3.30 11.57 -19.71
CA HIS A 94 2.83 12.95 -19.93
C HIS A 94 2.24 13.51 -18.63
N PRO A 95 2.39 14.82 -18.33
CA PRO A 95 1.87 15.43 -17.09
C PRO A 95 0.38 15.16 -16.81
N ILE A 96 -0.45 15.03 -17.85
CA ILE A 96 -1.87 14.68 -17.70
C ILE A 96 -2.03 13.32 -17.00
N LEU A 97 -1.30 12.29 -17.43
CA LEU A 97 -1.36 10.97 -16.81
C LEU A 97 -0.81 11.03 -15.38
N GLN A 98 0.24 11.80 -15.13
CA GLN A 98 0.75 12.01 -13.76
C GLN A 98 -0.32 12.62 -12.85
N TRP A 99 -1.06 13.64 -13.32
CA TRP A 99 -2.18 14.24 -12.59
C TRP A 99 -3.29 13.25 -12.29
N ILE A 100 -3.68 12.43 -13.28
CA ILE A 100 -4.67 11.36 -13.10
C ILE A 100 -4.19 10.37 -12.03
N CYS A 101 -2.95 9.89 -12.13
CA CYS A 101 -2.39 8.94 -11.17
C CYS A 101 -2.33 9.51 -9.74
N VAL A 102 -1.89 10.76 -9.54
CA VAL A 102 -1.85 11.33 -8.18
C VAL A 102 -3.24 11.60 -7.61
N PHE A 103 -4.21 11.95 -8.46
CA PHE A 103 -5.61 12.13 -8.07
C PHE A 103 -6.25 10.80 -7.67
N ALA A 104 -6.14 9.80 -8.55
CA ALA A 104 -6.67 8.46 -8.34
C ALA A 104 -6.02 7.79 -7.12
N GLY A 105 -4.69 7.82 -7.00
CA GLY A 105 -3.99 7.20 -5.89
C GLY A 105 -4.29 7.85 -4.54
N ALA A 106 -4.63 9.15 -4.51
CA ALA A 106 -5.07 9.78 -3.27
C ALA A 106 -6.38 9.15 -2.75
N GLY A 107 -7.32 8.84 -3.65
CA GLY A 107 -8.61 8.22 -3.30
C GLY A 107 -8.54 6.76 -2.85
N ALA A 108 -7.35 6.14 -2.88
CA ALA A 108 -7.06 4.86 -2.24
C ALA A 108 -6.77 5.00 -0.74
N PHE A 109 -6.50 6.21 -0.22
CA PHE A 109 -6.21 6.47 1.19
C PHE A 109 -4.96 5.76 1.76
N GLU A 110 -3.94 5.52 0.94
CA GLU A 110 -2.68 4.85 1.36
C GLU A 110 -1.52 5.81 1.66
N GLY A 111 -1.85 7.07 1.92
CA GLY A 111 -0.88 8.16 2.06
C GLY A 111 -0.51 8.80 0.72
N SER A 112 0.19 9.93 0.80
CA SER A 112 0.60 10.68 -0.40
C SER A 112 1.57 9.88 -1.28
N ALA A 113 1.61 10.16 -2.58
CA ALA A 113 2.54 9.53 -3.53
C ALA A 113 4.00 9.61 -3.05
N LYS A 114 4.38 10.74 -2.43
CA LYS A 114 5.71 10.95 -1.85
C LYS A 114 6.00 10.01 -0.69
N TRP A 115 5.05 9.81 0.22
CA TRP A 115 5.22 8.96 1.40
C TRP A 115 5.19 7.49 1.03
N TRP A 116 4.20 7.09 0.23
CA TRP A 116 4.03 5.74 -0.28
C TRP A 116 5.27 5.32 -1.08
N GLY A 117 5.68 6.15 -2.05
CA GLY A 117 6.81 5.81 -2.90
C GLY A 117 8.16 5.79 -2.18
N ARG A 118 8.35 6.63 -1.15
CA ARG A 118 9.55 6.53 -0.30
C ARG A 118 9.58 5.18 0.40
N ASN A 119 8.50 4.80 1.07
CA ASN A 119 8.44 3.55 1.82
C ASN A 119 8.59 2.33 0.90
N HIS A 120 7.98 2.37 -0.27
CA HIS A 120 8.09 1.31 -1.26
C HIS A 120 9.53 1.17 -1.82
N ARG A 121 10.22 2.28 -2.07
CA ARG A 121 11.66 2.24 -2.42
C ARG A 121 12.52 1.67 -1.30
N ILE A 122 12.22 1.98 -0.03
CA ILE A 122 12.91 1.40 1.13
C ILE A 122 12.70 -0.11 1.15
N HIS A 123 11.45 -0.57 1.02
CA HIS A 123 11.13 -1.99 0.95
C HIS A 123 11.96 -2.70 -0.12
N HIS A 124 11.93 -2.25 -1.38
CA HIS A 124 12.71 -2.89 -2.45
C HIS A 124 14.23 -2.88 -2.21
N ARG A 125 14.76 -1.86 -1.53
CA ARG A 125 16.20 -1.76 -1.24
C ARG A 125 16.62 -2.68 -0.08
N TYR A 126 15.72 -2.95 0.86
CA TYR A 126 16.00 -3.58 2.15
C TYR A 126 15.04 -4.74 2.47
N VAL A 127 14.50 -5.40 1.43
CA VAL A 127 13.50 -6.48 1.53
C VAL A 127 13.92 -7.50 2.58
N ASP A 128 12.98 -7.91 3.44
CA ASP A 128 13.19 -8.92 4.48
C ASP A 128 14.29 -8.57 5.51
N THR A 129 14.50 -7.28 5.77
CA THR A 129 15.40 -6.82 6.82
C THR A 129 14.67 -5.91 7.81
N PRO A 130 15.21 -5.67 9.02
CA PRO A 130 14.64 -4.73 9.97
C PRO A 130 14.48 -3.28 9.48
N LYS A 131 15.11 -2.93 8.34
CA LYS A 131 15.01 -1.63 7.67
C LYS A 131 13.82 -1.52 6.74
N ASP A 132 13.18 -2.64 6.40
CA ASP A 132 11.97 -2.69 5.59
C ASP A 132 10.75 -2.24 6.43
N PRO A 133 9.98 -1.22 5.98
CA PRO A 133 8.79 -0.76 6.69
C PRO A 133 7.74 -1.84 6.95
N TYR A 134 7.64 -2.86 6.11
CA TYR A 134 6.63 -3.93 6.21
C TYR A 134 7.24 -5.33 6.07
N ASP A 135 8.46 -5.48 6.60
CA ASP A 135 9.24 -6.72 6.70
C ASP A 135 8.37 -7.98 6.91
N ALA A 136 8.26 -8.79 5.85
CA ALA A 136 7.43 -9.99 5.83
C ALA A 136 7.92 -11.09 6.77
N THR A 137 9.21 -11.07 7.15
CA THR A 137 9.80 -12.06 8.07
C THR A 137 9.22 -11.94 9.49
N ARG A 138 8.61 -10.80 9.81
CA ARG A 138 7.92 -10.55 11.08
C ARG A 138 6.52 -11.16 11.15
N GLY A 139 6.12 -11.90 10.12
CA GLY A 139 4.89 -12.67 10.06
C GLY A 139 3.77 -11.96 9.32
N PHE A 140 2.84 -12.77 8.81
CA PHE A 140 1.75 -12.34 7.92
C PHE A 140 0.95 -11.14 8.45
N PHE A 141 0.57 -11.16 9.73
CA PHE A 141 -0.24 -10.08 10.30
C PHE A 141 0.53 -8.76 10.38
N PHE A 142 1.84 -8.81 10.65
CA PHE A 142 2.68 -7.61 10.68
C PHE A 142 2.76 -6.99 9.29
N SER A 143 3.11 -7.76 8.26
CA SER A 143 3.26 -7.23 6.90
C SER A 143 1.93 -6.86 6.24
N HIS A 144 0.81 -7.51 6.61
CA HIS A 144 -0.51 -7.15 6.10
C HIS A 144 -0.97 -5.78 6.62
N MET A 145 -0.96 -5.57 7.94
CA MET A 145 -1.43 -4.30 8.52
C MET A 145 -0.79 -3.91 9.84
N GLY A 146 -0.12 -4.83 10.54
CA GLY A 146 0.46 -4.56 11.84
C GLY A 146 1.56 -3.50 11.81
N TRP A 147 2.25 -3.33 10.69
CA TRP A 147 3.24 -2.26 10.48
C TRP A 147 2.64 -0.85 10.51
N MET A 148 1.34 -0.70 10.22
CA MET A 148 0.64 0.58 10.34
C MET A 148 0.14 0.82 11.75
N VAL A 149 -0.34 -0.24 12.41
CA VAL A 149 -0.87 -0.18 13.79
C VAL A 149 0.24 0.11 14.78
N MET A 150 1.43 -0.47 14.60
CA MET A 150 2.62 -0.09 15.35
C MET A 150 3.16 1.23 14.81
N LYS A 151 3.37 2.21 15.68
CA LYS A 151 4.05 3.45 15.31
C LYS A 151 5.46 3.14 14.83
N GLN A 152 5.70 3.39 13.55
CA GLN A 152 7.02 3.15 12.95
C GLN A 152 8.06 4.11 13.52
N ASN A 153 9.23 3.56 13.89
CA ASN A 153 10.40 4.37 14.19
C ASN A 153 11.17 4.66 12.90
N TYR A 154 10.99 5.85 12.34
CA TYR A 154 11.66 6.28 11.10
C TYR A 154 13.20 6.27 11.20
N GLY A 155 13.78 6.28 12.40
CA GLY A 155 15.23 6.15 12.59
C GLY A 155 15.77 4.74 12.32
N LEU A 156 14.90 3.72 12.37
CA LEU A 156 15.26 2.32 12.08
C LEU A 156 15.07 1.96 10.60
N LEU A 157 14.27 2.73 9.86
CA LEU A 157 14.00 2.45 8.45
C LEU A 157 15.23 2.75 7.58
N GLY A 158 15.33 2.03 6.47
CA GLY A 158 16.34 2.28 5.47
C GLY A 158 16.24 3.68 4.85
N LYS A 159 17.35 4.16 4.28
CA LYS A 159 17.38 5.44 3.57
C LYS A 159 17.49 5.19 2.06
N VAL A 160 16.70 5.94 1.30
CA VAL A 160 16.67 5.86 -0.17
C VAL A 160 16.59 7.27 -0.75
N ASP A 161 17.06 7.41 -1.99
CA ASP A 161 16.91 8.66 -2.72
C ASP A 161 15.45 8.88 -3.15
N VAL A 162 14.94 10.07 -2.84
CA VAL A 162 13.60 10.57 -3.20
C VAL A 162 13.68 12.04 -3.64
N SER A 163 14.87 12.48 -4.08
CA SER A 163 15.09 13.84 -4.57
C SER A 163 14.20 14.17 -5.76
N ASP A 164 13.95 13.20 -6.64
CA ASP A 164 13.02 13.32 -7.76
C ASP A 164 11.59 13.67 -7.33
N PHE A 165 11.11 13.14 -6.20
CA PHE A 165 9.80 13.54 -5.66
C PHE A 165 9.79 14.98 -5.22
N LYS A 166 10.88 15.49 -4.63
CA LYS A 166 11.00 16.89 -4.18
C LYS A 166 10.83 17.87 -5.34
N TYR A 167 11.36 17.54 -6.52
CA TYR A 167 11.35 18.41 -7.69
C TYR A 167 10.13 18.20 -8.61
N ASN A 168 9.34 17.14 -8.40
CA ASN A 168 8.08 16.95 -9.12
C ASN A 168 6.94 17.78 -8.50
N ILE A 169 6.52 18.84 -9.20
CA ILE A 169 5.45 19.75 -8.76
C ILE A 169 4.11 19.04 -8.52
N ILE A 170 3.80 18.01 -9.31
CA ILE A 170 2.53 17.27 -9.24
C ILE A 170 2.49 16.45 -7.94
N ILE A 171 3.60 15.77 -7.62
CA ILE A 171 3.76 15.02 -6.37
C ILE A 171 3.75 15.96 -5.16
N GLN A 172 4.43 17.11 -5.23
CA GLN A 172 4.43 18.06 -4.11
C GLN A 172 3.05 18.68 -3.88
N PHE A 173 2.32 19.00 -4.95
CA PHE A 173 0.95 19.48 -4.86
C PHE A 173 0.06 18.44 -4.18
N GLN A 174 0.10 17.20 -4.66
CA GLN A 174 -0.70 16.12 -4.08
C GLN A 174 -0.30 15.84 -2.63
N HIS A 175 0.98 15.87 -2.28
CA HIS A 175 1.44 15.69 -0.91
C HIS A 175 0.91 16.79 0.03
N ARG A 176 0.92 18.06 -0.42
CA ARG A 176 0.41 19.20 0.35
C ARG A 176 -1.10 19.13 0.57
N TYR A 177 -1.86 18.69 -0.43
CA TYR A 177 -3.32 18.66 -0.39
C TYR A 177 -3.90 17.24 -0.29
N PHE A 178 -3.09 16.27 0.16
CA PHE A 178 -3.39 14.85 0.11
C PHE A 178 -4.79 14.53 0.61
N PHE A 179 -5.11 14.95 1.83
CA PHE A 179 -6.39 14.63 2.45
C PHE A 179 -7.58 15.20 1.67
N ARG A 180 -7.46 16.43 1.12
CA ARG A 180 -8.53 17.06 0.34
C ARG A 180 -8.77 16.29 -0.96
N ILE A 181 -7.69 15.88 -1.63
CA ILE A 181 -7.76 15.11 -2.88
C ILE A 181 -8.28 13.70 -2.60
N ALA A 182 -7.83 13.07 -1.51
CA ALA A 182 -8.28 11.74 -1.08
C ALA A 182 -9.79 11.72 -0.79
N MET A 183 -10.29 12.70 -0.03
CA MET A 183 -11.73 12.86 0.21
C MET A 183 -12.50 13.09 -1.08
N LEU A 184 -11.99 13.95 -1.97
CA LEU A 184 -12.64 14.24 -3.25
C LEU A 184 -12.72 12.99 -4.14
N SER A 185 -11.58 12.39 -4.47
CA SER A 185 -11.50 11.24 -5.37
C SER A 185 -12.11 9.98 -4.77
N GLY A 186 -11.85 9.71 -3.49
CA GLY A 186 -12.14 8.44 -2.88
C GLY A 186 -13.54 8.32 -2.29
N ILE A 187 -14.17 9.43 -1.87
CA ILE A 187 -15.46 9.44 -1.16
C ILE A 187 -16.49 10.36 -1.83
N ILE A 188 -16.16 11.64 -2.02
CA ILE A 188 -17.12 12.66 -2.46
C ILE A 188 -17.59 12.38 -3.89
N LEU A 189 -16.67 12.15 -4.84
CA LEU A 189 -17.04 11.85 -6.23
C LEU A 189 -17.91 10.59 -6.38
N PRO A 190 -17.53 9.40 -5.86
CA PRO A 190 -18.40 8.23 -5.97
C PRO A 190 -19.78 8.46 -5.31
N THR A 191 -19.81 9.15 -4.17
CA THR A 191 -21.08 9.50 -3.49
C THR A 191 -21.94 10.43 -4.35
N LEU A 192 -21.36 11.48 -4.94
CA LEU A 192 -22.07 12.41 -5.81
C LEU A 192 -22.59 11.75 -7.08
N ILE A 193 -21.83 10.83 -7.68
CA ILE A 193 -22.25 10.11 -8.88
C ILE A 193 -23.50 9.27 -8.57
N CYS A 194 -23.51 8.53 -7.47
CA CYS A 194 -24.68 7.73 -7.07
C CYS A 194 -25.87 8.59 -6.65
N GLY A 195 -25.61 9.63 -5.85
CA GLY A 195 -26.63 10.55 -5.34
C GLY A 195 -27.30 11.38 -6.43
N LEU A 196 -26.52 12.01 -7.31
CA LEU A 196 -27.05 12.81 -8.42
C LEU A 196 -27.57 11.94 -9.57
N GLY A 197 -27.00 10.75 -9.78
CA GLY A 197 -27.37 9.85 -10.87
C GLY A 197 -28.72 9.15 -10.66
N TRP A 198 -28.98 8.63 -9.46
CA TRP A 198 -30.22 7.91 -9.15
C TRP A 198 -30.69 8.03 -7.69
N GLY A 199 -30.23 9.03 -6.96
CA GLY A 199 -30.70 9.33 -5.59
C GLY A 199 -30.10 8.47 -4.48
N ASP A 200 -29.16 7.58 -4.78
CA ASP A 200 -28.57 6.66 -3.80
C ASP A 200 -27.36 7.29 -3.08
N TRP A 201 -27.64 8.29 -2.25
CA TRP A 201 -26.63 9.00 -1.47
C TRP A 201 -25.93 8.09 -0.44
N LEU A 202 -26.72 7.26 0.26
CA LEU A 202 -26.20 6.38 1.31
C LEU A 202 -25.41 5.21 0.72
N GLY A 203 -25.92 4.54 -0.33
CA GLY A 203 -25.18 3.48 -0.99
C GLY A 203 -23.93 4.01 -1.69
N GLY A 204 -23.98 5.21 -2.28
CA GLY A 204 -22.81 5.90 -2.81
C GLY A 204 -21.73 6.12 -1.75
N TYR A 205 -22.11 6.59 -0.56
CA TYR A 205 -21.19 6.83 0.54
C TYR A 205 -20.60 5.54 1.14
N PHE A 206 -21.48 4.62 1.56
CA PHE A 206 -21.04 3.40 2.26
C PHE A 206 -20.42 2.38 1.32
N TYR A 207 -20.96 2.15 0.12
CA TYR A 207 -20.45 1.11 -0.77
C TYR A 207 -19.43 1.65 -1.77
N ALA A 208 -19.79 2.67 -2.56
CA ALA A 208 -18.89 3.20 -3.59
C ALA A 208 -17.74 4.05 -3.02
N GLY A 209 -17.93 4.64 -1.84
CA GLY A 209 -16.89 5.32 -1.07
C GLY A 209 -16.15 4.37 -0.14
N LEU A 210 -16.75 4.04 1.01
CA LEU A 210 -16.05 3.39 2.13
C LEU A 210 -15.72 1.92 1.87
N ALA A 211 -16.68 1.08 1.45
CA ALA A 211 -16.44 -0.34 1.21
C ALA A 211 -15.36 -0.52 0.13
N LYS A 212 -15.44 0.27 -0.95
CA LYS A 212 -14.39 0.32 -1.97
C LYS A 212 -13.02 0.62 -1.38
N VAL A 213 -12.87 1.61 -0.48
CA VAL A 213 -11.58 1.90 0.18
C VAL A 213 -11.08 0.68 0.96
N VAL A 214 -11.95 0.00 1.71
CA VAL A 214 -11.61 -1.23 2.45
C VAL A 214 -11.09 -2.33 1.50
N PHE A 215 -11.77 -2.54 0.37
CA PHE A 215 -11.35 -3.53 -0.61
C PHE A 215 -9.99 -3.19 -1.24
N VAL A 216 -9.76 -1.92 -1.64
CA VAL A 216 -8.46 -1.48 -2.16
C VAL A 216 -7.36 -1.74 -1.13
N HIS A 217 -7.55 -1.30 0.12
CA HIS A 217 -6.58 -1.52 1.21
C HIS A 217 -6.18 -2.98 1.36
N HIS A 218 -7.14 -3.89 1.51
CA HIS A 218 -6.81 -5.30 1.72
C HIS A 218 -6.15 -5.95 0.51
N CYS A 219 -6.53 -5.56 -0.71
CA CYS A 219 -5.88 -6.07 -1.92
C CYS A 219 -4.42 -5.62 -1.99
N THR A 220 -4.14 -4.35 -1.73
CA THR A 220 -2.76 -3.85 -1.67
C THR A 220 -1.98 -4.46 -0.50
N PHE A 221 -2.61 -4.67 0.66
CA PHE A 221 -1.96 -5.31 1.80
C PHE A 221 -1.63 -6.79 1.55
N PHE A 222 -2.39 -7.48 0.70
CA PHE A 222 -2.04 -8.84 0.28
C PHE A 222 -0.75 -8.89 -0.54
N ILE A 223 -0.37 -7.82 -1.24
CA ILE A 223 0.94 -7.76 -1.89
C ILE A 223 2.07 -7.80 -0.86
N ASN A 224 1.91 -7.12 0.28
CA ASN A 224 2.93 -7.12 1.34
C ASN A 224 2.93 -8.42 2.16
N SER A 225 1.79 -9.11 2.27
CA SER A 225 1.66 -10.30 3.10
C SER A 225 1.55 -11.60 2.30
N LEU A 226 0.48 -11.76 1.52
CA LEU A 226 0.17 -13.00 0.81
C LEU A 226 1.21 -13.31 -0.26
N ALA A 227 1.71 -12.31 -0.99
CA ALA A 227 2.76 -12.49 -2.00
C ALA A 227 4.14 -12.85 -1.40
N HIS A 228 4.27 -12.88 -0.08
CA HIS A 228 5.46 -13.35 0.64
C HIS A 228 5.26 -14.74 1.28
N THR A 229 4.18 -15.44 0.95
CA THR A 229 3.84 -16.78 1.47
C THR A 229 3.65 -17.82 0.36
N SER A 230 3.79 -19.11 0.67
CA SER A 230 3.52 -20.21 -0.27
C SER A 230 2.03 -20.55 -0.45
N LEU A 231 1.13 -19.71 0.07
CA LEU A 231 -0.31 -19.97 0.03
C LEU A 231 -0.83 -19.86 -1.40
N PHE A 232 -1.92 -20.58 -1.68
CA PHE A 232 -2.61 -20.58 -2.98
C PHE A 232 -1.71 -20.86 -4.19
N GLY A 233 -0.67 -21.68 -4.01
CA GLY A 233 0.22 -22.11 -5.10
C GLY A 233 1.24 -21.05 -5.53
N ALA A 234 1.54 -20.06 -4.69
CA ALA A 234 2.54 -19.05 -5.01
C ALA A 234 3.98 -19.63 -5.08
N VAL A 235 4.69 -19.33 -6.16
CA VAL A 235 5.98 -19.94 -6.53
C VAL A 235 7.13 -18.93 -6.56
N LYS A 236 8.37 -19.41 -6.48
CA LYS A 236 9.58 -18.59 -6.66
C LYS A 236 10.27 -18.98 -7.96
N ASN A 237 9.91 -18.33 -9.06
CA ASN A 237 10.47 -18.68 -10.36
C ASN A 237 11.85 -18.04 -10.62
N TYR A 238 12.13 -16.89 -9.99
CA TYR A 238 13.27 -16.04 -10.36
C TYR A 238 14.34 -15.90 -9.28
N SER A 239 13.96 -15.87 -8.01
CA SER A 239 14.92 -15.66 -6.92
C SER A 239 14.49 -16.31 -5.62
N ASP A 240 15.44 -16.96 -4.96
CA ASP A 240 15.29 -17.49 -3.61
C ASP A 240 15.86 -16.56 -2.52
N ARG A 241 16.34 -15.37 -2.90
CA ARG A 241 17.04 -14.43 -2.00
C ARG A 241 16.13 -13.74 -0.99
N ASN A 242 14.84 -13.60 -1.31
CA ASN A 242 13.84 -12.96 -0.46
C ASN A 242 12.54 -13.78 -0.48
N THR A 243 11.58 -13.40 0.34
CA THR A 243 10.32 -14.12 0.57
C THR A 243 9.29 -13.93 -0.53
N SER A 244 9.47 -12.95 -1.42
CA SER A 244 8.55 -12.63 -2.53
C SER A 244 8.31 -13.83 -3.44
N ARG A 245 7.07 -13.97 -3.91
CA ARG A 245 6.58 -15.08 -4.74
C ARG A 245 5.62 -14.57 -5.81
N ASP A 246 5.62 -15.26 -6.94
CA ASP A 246 4.63 -15.07 -7.99
C ASP A 246 3.32 -15.74 -7.56
N SER A 247 2.23 -14.98 -7.51
CA SER A 247 0.92 -15.46 -7.06
C SER A 247 -0.18 -14.98 -8.00
N MET A 248 -0.90 -15.94 -8.61
CA MET A 248 -2.02 -15.65 -9.51
C MET A 248 -3.16 -14.91 -8.77
N VAL A 249 -3.36 -15.26 -7.49
CA VAL A 249 -4.36 -14.62 -6.63
C VAL A 249 -4.00 -13.15 -6.42
N CYS A 250 -2.76 -12.87 -6.03
CA CYS A 250 -2.30 -11.49 -5.84
C CYS A 250 -2.39 -10.70 -7.16
N ALA A 251 -1.98 -11.29 -8.29
CA ALA A 251 -2.08 -10.63 -9.59
C ALA A 251 -3.52 -10.29 -10.02
N THR A 252 -4.51 -11.06 -9.56
CA THR A 252 -5.93 -10.80 -9.86
C THR A 252 -6.53 -9.73 -8.94
N LEU A 253 -6.05 -9.67 -7.70
CA LEU A 253 -6.51 -8.70 -6.69
C LEU A 253 -5.82 -7.33 -6.82
N ASP A 254 -4.59 -7.31 -7.34
CA ASP A 254 -3.77 -6.10 -7.58
C ASP A 254 -4.32 -5.28 -8.74
N VAL A 255 -5.50 -4.71 -8.52
CA VAL A 255 -5.89 -3.45 -9.14
C VAL A 255 -5.35 -2.35 -8.27
#